data_AF-A0A9D9WR41-F1
#
_entry.id   AF-A0A9D9WR41-F1
#
_cell.length_a   1.000
_cell.length_b   1.000
_cell.length_c   1.000
_cell.angle_alpha   90.00
_cell.angle_beta   90.00
_cell.angle_gamma   90.00
#
_symmetry.space_group_name_H-M   'P 1'
#
loop_
_entity.id
_entity.type
_entity.pdbx_description
1 polymer ?
#
loop_
_entity_poly.entity_id
_entity_poly.type
_entity_poly.pdbx_seq_one_letter_code
_entity_poly.pdbx_strand_id
1 'polypeptide(L)'
;MNDLIPCLGIVAVLAIIFGFLAFSRYMSYKETIALAEKGLTRPEKKSGKGLLRWGIAIAAIGIALSLGLYPLGFDSGENYPLHLGPWMLGGFVPLFLGLGLVLIHYLTEKE
;
A
#
# COMPACT_ATOMS: atom_id res chain seq x y z
N MET A 1 11.32 -31.97 2.83
CA MET A 1 12.35 -30.94 2.55
C MET A 1 11.82 -29.84 1.62
N ASN A 2 10.90 -30.11 0.69
CA ASN A 2 10.30 -29.08 -0.18
C ASN A 2 9.43 -28.04 0.55
N ASP A 3 8.82 -28.36 1.70
CA ASP A 3 7.99 -27.41 2.46
C ASP A 3 8.80 -26.41 3.31
N LEU A 4 10.10 -26.64 3.52
CA LEU A 4 10.93 -25.76 4.35
C LEU A 4 11.31 -24.47 3.62
N ILE A 5 11.50 -24.55 2.30
CA ILE A 5 11.86 -23.43 1.42
C ILE A 5 10.76 -22.34 1.39
N PRO A 6 9.46 -22.66 1.17
CA PRO A 6 8.41 -21.64 1.18
C PRO A 6 8.21 -21.03 2.57
N CYS A 7 8.31 -21.83 3.64
CA CYS A 7 8.25 -21.33 5.02
C CYS A 7 9.38 -20.34 5.33
N LEU A 8 10.62 -20.66 4.93
CA LEU A 8 11.77 -19.78 5.14
C LEU A 8 11.64 -18.48 4.34
N GLY A 9 11.09 -18.55 3.12
CA GLY A 9 10.79 -17.39 2.29
C GLY A 9 9.79 -16.44 2.95
N ILE A 10 8.69 -16.96 3.50
CA ILE A 10 7.68 -16.16 4.20
C ILE A 10 8.27 -15.47 5.44
N VAL A 11 9.06 -16.20 6.23
CA VAL A 11 9.74 -15.65 7.41
C VAL A 11 10.74 -14.55 7.02
N ALA A 12 11.52 -14.76 5.95
CA ALA A 12 12.46 -13.76 5.46
C ALA A 12 11.75 -12.49 4.96
N VAL A 13 10.67 -12.64 4.19
CA VAL A 13 9.86 -11.50 3.71
C VAL A 13 9.25 -10.72 4.89
N LEU A 14 8.69 -11.42 5.87
CA LEU A 14 8.15 -10.78 7.07
C LEU A 14 9.25 -10.05 7.85
N ALA A 15 10.41 -10.67 8.06
CA ALA A 15 11.53 -10.05 8.76
C ALA A 15 12.02 -8.78 8.05
N ILE A 16 12.06 -8.79 6.71
CA ILE A 16 12.44 -7.61 5.91
C ILE A 16 11.41 -6.50 6.06
N ILE A 17 10.10 -6.80 5.94
CA ILE A 17 9.02 -5.80 6.06
C ILE A 17 9.00 -5.20 7.47
N PHE A 18 9.02 -6.04 8.50
CA PHE A 18 9.03 -5.58 9.89
C PHE A 18 10.31 -4.83 10.23
N GLY A 19 11.46 -5.29 9.75
CA GLY A 19 12.74 -4.61 9.92
C GLY A 19 12.73 -3.23 9.28
N PHE A 20 12.21 -3.10 8.06
CA PHE A 20 12.09 -1.82 7.37
C PHE A 20 11.13 -0.86 8.07
N LEU A 21 9.96 -1.34 8.51
CA LEU A 21 8.99 -0.53 9.28
C LEU A 21 9.57 -0.07 10.62
N ALA A 22 10.21 -0.97 11.36
CA ALA A 22 10.87 -0.65 12.61
C ALA A 22 12.00 0.36 12.41
N PHE A 23 12.80 0.20 11.35
CA PHE A 23 13.88 1.12 11.00
C PHE A 23 13.34 2.50 10.62
N SER A 24 12.29 2.56 9.78
CA SER A 24 11.63 3.81 9.42
C SER A 24 11.09 4.54 10.65
N ARG A 25 10.45 3.80 11.56
CA ARG A 25 9.92 4.36 12.82
C ARG A 25 11.05 4.82 13.76
N TYR A 26 12.15 4.07 13.82
CA TYR A 26 13.31 4.44 14.62
C TYR A 26 13.96 5.74 14.14
N MET A 27 14.14 5.89 12.82
CA MET A 27 14.67 7.12 12.23
C MET A 27 13.79 8.32 12.54
N SER A 28 12.47 8.22 12.33
CA SER A 28 11.54 9.32 12.65
C SER A 28 11.55 9.71 14.13
N TYR A 29 11.70 8.74 15.05
CA TYR A 29 11.81 9.04 16.48
C TYR A 29 13.11 9.80 16.81
N LYS A 30 14.25 9.36 16.27
CA LYS A 30 15.54 10.01 16.50
C LYS A 30 15.59 11.42 15.92
N GLU A 31 14.99 11.64 14.75
CA GLU A 31 14.85 12.98 14.16
C GLU A 31 14.00 13.90 15.04
N THR A 32 12.92 13.40 15.64
CA THR A 32 12.05 14.19 16.51
C THR A 32 12.76 14.61 17.80
N ILE A 33 13.52 13.71 18.42
CA ILE A 33 14.31 14.01 19.63
C ILE A 33 15.43 15.02 19.32
N ALA A 34 16.16 14.84 18.22
CA ALA A 34 17.25 15.75 17.84
C ALA A 34 16.75 17.17 17.50
N LEU A 35 15.50 17.31 17.03
CA LEU A 35 14.85 18.60 16.81
C LEU A 35 14.35 19.22 18.12
N ALA A 36 13.82 18.40 19.04
CA ALA A 36 13.40 18.83 20.37
C ALA A 36 14.59 19.32 21.22
N GLU A 37 15.72 18.62 21.18
CA GLU A 37 16.97 19.01 21.86
C GLU A 37 17.53 20.35 21.35
N LYS A 38 17.26 20.70 20.09
CA LYS A 38 17.68 21.98 19.49
C LYS A 38 16.72 23.13 19.77
N GLY A 39 15.68 22.92 20.58
CA GLY A 39 14.66 23.93 20.88
C GLY A 39 13.80 24.33 19.67
N LEU A 40 13.96 23.63 18.54
CA LEU A 40 13.19 23.83 17.32
C LEU A 40 11.96 22.96 17.42
N THR A 41 10.93 23.45 18.11
CA THR A 41 9.58 22.85 18.07
C THR A 41 9.01 23.05 16.68
N ARG A 42 9.45 22.24 15.74
CA ARG A 42 8.84 22.16 14.42
C ARG A 42 7.44 21.62 14.69
N PRO A 43 6.35 22.38 14.44
CA PRO A 43 5.04 21.76 14.44
C PRO A 43 5.12 20.65 13.41
N GLU A 44 4.87 19.41 13.82
CA GLU A 44 4.73 18.28 12.91
C GLU A 44 3.57 18.65 12.00
N LYS A 45 3.91 19.28 10.86
CA LYS A 45 2.93 19.70 9.87
C LYS A 45 2.51 18.39 9.23
N LYS A 46 1.58 17.68 9.88
CA LYS A 46 0.85 16.55 9.32
C LYS A 46 0.21 17.07 8.05
N SER A 47 0.97 16.96 6.97
CA SER A 47 0.55 17.42 5.66
C SER A 47 -0.63 16.56 5.31
N GLY A 48 -1.84 17.13 5.30
CA GLY A 48 -3.06 16.42 4.88
C GLY A 48 -2.87 15.74 3.53
N LYS A 49 -1.98 16.26 2.70
CA LYS A 49 -1.56 15.71 1.41
C LYS A 49 -0.94 14.31 1.48
N GLY A 50 -0.49 13.85 2.67
CA GLY A 50 0.03 12.49 2.86
C GLY A 50 -1.04 11.44 2.58
N LEU A 51 -2.27 11.67 3.03
CA LEU A 51 -3.39 10.76 2.81
C LEU A 51 -3.78 10.71 1.32
N LEU A 52 -3.83 11.87 0.66
CA LEU A 52 -4.09 11.95 -0.78
C LEU A 52 -3.03 11.22 -1.61
N ARG A 53 -1.74 11.42 -1.28
CA ARG A 53 -0.62 10.75 -1.97
C ARG A 53 -0.70 9.23 -1.86
N TRP A 54 -1.01 8.72 -0.67
CA TRP A 54 -1.21 7.29 -0.48
C TRP A 54 -2.45 6.76 -1.19
N GLY A 55 -3.58 7.48 -1.14
CA GLY A 55 -4.79 7.12 -1.86
C GLY A 55 -4.56 7.00 -3.38
N ILE A 56 -3.90 8.00 -3.98
CA ILE A 56 -3.55 7.98 -5.40
C ILE A 56 -2.58 6.83 -5.72
N ALA A 57 -1.54 6.62 -4.91
CA ALA A 57 -0.59 5.54 -5.14
C ALA A 57 -1.26 4.16 -5.10
N ILE A 58 -2.12 3.91 -4.11
CA ILE A 58 -2.83 2.64 -3.95
C ILE A 58 -3.84 2.44 -5.10
N ALA A 59 -4.54 3.50 -5.52
CA ALA A 59 -5.44 3.44 -6.67
C ALA A 59 -4.69 3.12 -7.97
N ALA A 60 -3.54 3.77 -8.20
CA ALA A 60 -2.70 3.52 -9.37
C ALA A 60 -2.17 2.09 -9.41
N ILE A 61 -1.74 1.55 -8.26
CA ILE A 61 -1.32 0.14 -8.13
C ILE A 61 -2.50 -0.79 -8.46
N GLY A 62 -3.70 -0.49 -7.96
CA GLY A 62 -4.88 -1.27 -8.26
C GLY A 62 -5.29 -1.25 -9.73
N ILE A 63 -5.16 -0.11 -10.41
CA ILE A 63 -5.35 -0.01 -11.86
C ILE A 63 -4.29 -0.83 -12.60
N ALA A 64 -3.02 -0.69 -12.24
CA ALA A 64 -1.92 -1.43 -12.87
C ALA A 64 -2.10 -2.95 -12.71
N LEU A 65 -2.46 -3.42 -11.51
CA LEU A 65 -2.77 -4.81 -11.25
C LEU A 65 -3.98 -5.26 -12.06
N SER A 66 -5.08 -4.49 -12.07
CA SER A 66 -6.28 -4.84 -12.84
C SER A 66 -5.98 -4.98 -14.33
N LEU A 67 -5.16 -4.11 -14.90
CA LEU A 67 -4.72 -4.18 -16.29
C LEU A 67 -3.79 -5.36 -16.57
N GLY A 68 -2.85 -5.65 -15.66
CA GLY A 68 -1.95 -6.80 -15.79
C GLY A 68 -2.66 -8.16 -15.62
N LEU A 69 -3.71 -8.19 -14.81
CA LEU A 69 -4.52 -9.36 -14.50
C LEU A 69 -5.64 -9.62 -15.51
N TYR A 70 -6.11 -8.59 -16.22
CA TYR A 70 -7.13 -8.72 -17.26
C TYR A 70 -6.80 -9.73 -18.39
N PRO A 71 -5.58 -9.77 -18.97
CA PRO A 71 -5.25 -10.73 -20.04
C PRO A 71 -5.34 -12.21 -19.62
N LEU A 72 -5.17 -12.53 -18.33
CA LEU A 72 -5.36 -13.90 -17.82
C LEU A 72 -6.79 -14.41 -18.01
N GLY A 73 -7.75 -13.50 -18.15
CA GLY A 73 -9.13 -13.84 -18.45
C GLY A 73 -9.36 -14.40 -19.84
N PHE A 74 -8.50 -14.03 -20.81
CA PHE A 74 -8.60 -14.54 -22.18
C PHE A 74 -7.92 -15.90 -22.34
N ASP A 75 -6.97 -16.22 -21.46
CA ASP A 75 -6.24 -17.50 -21.46
C ASP A 75 -6.87 -18.55 -20.54
N SER A 76 -7.79 -18.14 -19.66
CA SER A 76 -8.52 -19.06 -18.81
C SER A 76 -9.58 -19.81 -19.62
N GLY A 77 -9.51 -21.14 -19.63
CA GLY A 77 -10.45 -22.00 -20.36
C GLY A 77 -11.90 -21.99 -19.85
N GLU A 78 -12.21 -21.15 -18.85
CA GLU A 78 -13.56 -20.96 -18.34
C GLU A 78 -14.17 -19.68 -18.93
N ASN A 79 -15.42 -19.77 -19.40
CA ASN A 79 -16.16 -18.62 -19.93
C ASN A 79 -16.65 -17.73 -18.78
N TYR A 80 -15.75 -16.93 -18.22
CA TYR A 80 -16.13 -15.88 -17.28
C TYR A 80 -16.86 -14.75 -18.01
N PRO A 81 -17.95 -14.21 -17.47
CA PRO A 81 -18.61 -13.05 -18.05
C PRO A 81 -17.60 -11.89 -18.11
N LEU A 82 -17.39 -11.34 -19.32
CA LEU A 82 -16.41 -10.27 -19.59
C LEU A 82 -14.94 -10.63 -19.28
N HIS A 83 -14.59 -11.92 -19.19
CA HIS A 83 -13.25 -12.40 -18.79
C HIS A 83 -12.82 -11.92 -17.39
N LEU A 84 -13.78 -11.55 -16.54
CA LEU A 84 -13.53 -11.10 -15.17
C LEU A 84 -13.56 -12.30 -14.22
N GLY A 85 -12.39 -12.86 -13.91
CA GLY A 85 -12.28 -13.98 -12.97
C GLY A 85 -11.83 -13.59 -11.56
N PRO A 86 -11.75 -14.56 -10.63
CA PRO A 86 -11.38 -14.33 -9.23
C PRO A 86 -10.03 -13.62 -9.04
N TRP A 87 -9.09 -13.79 -9.97
CA TRP A 87 -7.77 -13.15 -9.93
C TRP A 87 -7.84 -11.62 -10.00
N MET A 88 -8.91 -11.04 -10.58
CA MET A 88 -9.09 -9.59 -10.65
C MET A 88 -9.35 -8.95 -9.29
N LEU A 89 -9.75 -9.72 -8.27
CA LEU A 89 -9.87 -9.23 -6.90
C LEU A 89 -8.53 -8.65 -6.40
N GLY A 90 -7.40 -9.22 -6.84
CA GLY A 90 -6.08 -8.69 -6.52
C GLY A 90 -5.85 -7.25 -6.99
N GLY A 91 -6.48 -6.84 -8.09
CA GLY A 91 -6.42 -5.47 -8.60
C GLY A 91 -7.54 -4.56 -8.08
N PHE A 92 -8.76 -5.09 -7.99
CA PHE A 92 -9.92 -4.29 -7.55
C PHE A 92 -9.83 -3.87 -6.09
N VAL A 93 -9.36 -4.75 -5.20
CA VAL A 93 -9.24 -4.42 -3.77
C VAL A 93 -8.37 -3.17 -3.55
N PRO A 94 -7.11 -3.09 -4.04
CA PRO A 94 -6.33 -1.87 -3.92
C PRO A 94 -6.92 -0.69 -4.70
N LEU A 95 -7.55 -0.92 -5.86
CA LEU A 95 -8.17 0.17 -6.62
C LEU A 95 -9.26 0.89 -5.81
N PHE A 96 -10.19 0.13 -5.23
CA PHE A 96 -11.28 0.68 -4.42
C PHE A 96 -10.78 1.25 -3.09
N LEU A 97 -9.79 0.62 -2.46
CA LEU A 97 -9.18 1.14 -1.24
C LEU A 97 -8.52 2.50 -1.49
N GLY A 98 -7.76 2.64 -2.58
CA GLY A 98 -7.13 3.90 -2.97
C GLY A 98 -8.14 5.00 -3.27
N LEU A 99 -9.19 4.68 -4.05
CA LEU A 99 -10.30 5.60 -4.30
C LEU A 99 -11.00 6.04 -3.00
N GLY A 100 -11.22 5.11 -2.07
CA GLY A 100 -11.79 5.41 -0.76
C GLY A 100 -10.96 6.41 0.03
N LEU A 101 -9.62 6.24 0.06
CA LEU A 101 -8.73 7.21 0.73
C LEU A 101 -8.78 8.59 0.07
N VAL A 102 -8.82 8.66 -1.26
CA VAL A 102 -8.94 9.93 -1.98
C VAL A 102 -10.27 10.61 -1.65
N LEU A 103 -11.36 9.85 -1.57
CA LEU A 103 -12.69 10.36 -1.25
C LEU A 103 -12.76 10.90 0.18
N ILE A 104 -12.21 10.15 1.15
CA ILE A 104 -12.12 10.58 2.54
C ILE A 104 -11.32 11.87 2.64
N HIS A 105 -10.17 11.95 1.94
CA HIS A 105 -9.38 13.18 1.93
C HIS A 105 -10.16 14.37 1.39
N TYR A 106 -10.88 14.19 0.28
CA TYR A 106 -11.70 15.24 -0.32
C TYR A 106 -12.85 15.70 0.60
N LEU A 107 -13.49 14.76 1.30
CA LEU A 107 -14.57 15.05 2.24
C LEU A 107 -14.05 15.76 3.50
N THR A 108 -12.91 15.34 4.03
CA THR A 108 -12.31 15.90 5.25
C THR A 108 -11.59 17.23 5.00
N GLU A 109 -11.09 17.50 3.79
CA GLU A 109 -10.44 18.79 3.47
C GLU A 109 -11.46 19.93 3.23
N LYS A 110 -12.75 19.61 3.10
CA LYS A 110 -13.82 20.58 2.86
C LYS A 110 -14.48 21.11 4.15
N GLU A 111 -14.18 20.50 5.30
CA GLU A 111 -14.53 20.99 6.65
C GLU A 111 -13.37 21.79 7.26
#